data_AF-A0A0B0PK86-F1
#
_entry.id   AF-A0A0B0PK86-F1
#
_cell.length_a   1.000
_cell.length_b   1.000
_cell.length_c   1.000
_cell.angle_alpha   90.00
_cell.angle_beta   90.00
_cell.angle_gamma   90.00
#
_symmetry.space_group_name_H-M   'P 1'
#
loop_
_entity.id
_entity.type
_entity.pdbx_description
1 polymer ?
#
loop_
_entity_poly.entity_id
_entity_poly.type
_entity_poly.pdbx_seq_one_letter_code
_entity_poly.pdbx_strand_id
1 'polypeptide(L)'
;MTSEAREIMEKLKEKKAEYETIASTDSSVNLENIDNRIINEVLGPERYGRVRFQGFGVTLTQYFGSGSQQYMPSGSQPQAEVQRLRDQIAQMQANMVEQNTEVQRKYEELQQQLRAEAAEREATAAVREAAAVAREAKAAAMAAEQSRKYDELQLQLQQIMQMFKQS
;
A
#
# COMPACT_ATOMS: atom_id res chain seq x y z
N MET A 1 1.65 6.49 -17.77
CA MET A 1 2.56 5.88 -16.77
C MET A 1 3.37 7.01 -16.19
N THR A 2 2.87 7.54 -15.09
CA THR A 2 3.22 8.84 -14.50
C THR A 2 4.57 8.78 -13.79
N SER A 3 5.37 9.83 -13.95
CA SER A 3 6.75 9.96 -13.44
C SER A 3 6.92 9.61 -11.96
N GLU A 4 5.89 9.80 -11.16
CA GLU A 4 5.86 9.46 -9.72
C GLU A 4 6.11 7.97 -9.45
N ALA A 5 5.56 7.07 -10.27
CA ALA A 5 5.76 5.63 -10.08
C ALA A 5 7.23 5.22 -10.32
N ARG A 6 7.95 5.95 -11.18
CA ARG A 6 9.36 5.72 -11.46
C ARG A 6 10.24 6.25 -10.33
N GLU A 7 9.92 7.43 -9.79
CA GLU A 7 10.64 8.04 -8.68
C GLU A 7 10.55 7.19 -7.39
N ILE A 8 9.37 6.61 -7.11
CA ILE A 8 9.17 5.74 -5.94
C ILE A 8 10.01 4.46 -6.06
N MET A 9 10.09 3.87 -7.25
CA MET A 9 10.86 2.64 -7.49
C MET A 9 12.38 2.87 -7.31
N GLU A 10 12.86 4.05 -7.69
CA GLU A 10 14.27 4.43 -7.56
C GLU A 10 14.67 4.60 -6.09
N LYS A 11 13.86 5.32 -5.30
CA LYS A 11 14.07 5.49 -3.85
C LYS A 11 14.08 4.17 -3.08
N LEU A 12 13.25 3.20 -3.50
CA LEU A 12 13.19 1.86 -2.90
C LEU A 12 14.49 1.07 -3.15
N LYS A 13 15.10 1.23 -4.32
CA LYS A 13 16.33 0.54 -4.70
C LYS A 13 17.55 1.09 -3.95
N GLU A 14 17.59 2.40 -3.74
CA GLU A 14 18.61 3.08 -2.95
C GLU A 14 18.55 2.64 -1.47
N LYS A 15 17.35 2.64 -0.85
CA LYS A 15 17.17 2.21 0.54
C LYS A 15 17.54 0.75 0.79
N LYS A 16 17.30 -0.13 -0.18
CA LYS A 16 17.71 -1.54 -0.09
C LYS A 16 19.24 -1.68 -0.03
N ALA A 17 19.96 -0.90 -0.84
CA ALA A 17 21.43 -0.92 -0.86
C ALA A 17 22.02 -0.37 0.45
N GLU A 18 21.43 0.68 1.04
CA GLU A 18 21.85 1.19 2.35
C GLU A 18 21.66 0.17 3.49
N TYR A 19 20.59 -0.62 3.47
CA TYR A 19 20.36 -1.60 4.54
C TYR A 19 21.35 -2.78 4.47
N GLU A 20 21.73 -3.18 3.26
CA GLU A 20 22.67 -4.28 3.00
C GLU A 20 24.11 -3.91 3.39
N THR A 21 24.51 -2.63 3.25
CA THR A 21 25.82 -2.14 3.68
C THR A 21 25.96 -2.04 5.20
N ILE A 22 24.91 -1.66 5.93
CA ILE A 22 24.94 -1.58 7.40
C ILE A 22 25.01 -2.98 8.00
N ALA A 23 24.22 -3.93 7.48
CA ALA A 23 24.26 -5.33 7.91
C ALA A 23 25.64 -5.99 7.66
N SER A 24 26.35 -5.59 6.61
CA SER A 24 27.71 -6.04 6.33
C SER A 24 28.78 -5.41 7.23
N THR A 25 28.51 -4.25 7.84
CA THR A 25 29.50 -3.51 8.65
C THR A 25 29.50 -3.95 10.12
N ASP A 26 28.36 -4.41 10.65
CA ASP A 26 28.21 -4.65 12.10
C ASP A 26 28.54 -6.08 12.58
N SER A 27 28.89 -7.01 11.66
CA SER A 27 29.11 -8.43 12.03
C SER A 27 30.56 -8.86 12.23
N SER A 28 31.54 -7.93 12.28
CA SER A 28 32.96 -8.29 12.44
C SER A 28 33.58 -7.99 13.81
N VAL A 29 32.76 -7.74 14.83
CA VAL A 29 33.27 -7.82 16.21
C VAL A 29 33.39 -9.30 16.57
N ASN A 30 34.54 -9.88 16.23
CA ASN A 30 34.91 -11.25 16.58
C ASN A 30 34.92 -11.36 18.12
N LEU A 31 33.86 -11.95 18.73
CA LEU A 31 33.69 -12.04 20.19
C LEU A 31 34.90 -12.71 20.86
N GLU A 32 35.53 -13.68 20.21
CA GLU A 32 36.73 -14.37 20.70
C GLU A 32 37.94 -13.44 20.88
N ASN A 33 37.95 -12.27 20.25
CA ASN A 33 39.01 -11.27 20.44
C ASN A 33 38.79 -10.41 21.69
N ILE A 34 37.56 -10.29 22.20
CA ILE A 34 37.28 -9.48 23.41
C ILE A 34 37.80 -10.18 24.65
N ASP A 35 37.55 -11.48 24.79
CA ASP A 35 38.03 -12.25 25.95
C ASP A 35 39.57 -12.28 26.01
N ASN A 36 40.22 -12.48 24.86
CA ASN A 36 41.67 -12.45 24.75
C ASN A 36 42.26 -11.04 24.98
N ARG A 37 41.53 -9.98 24.62
CA ARG A 37 41.91 -8.59 24.95
C ARG A 37 41.83 -8.34 26.45
N ILE A 38 40.71 -8.69 27.09
CA ILE A 38 40.51 -8.48 28.54
C ILE A 38 41.57 -9.25 29.35
N ILE A 39 41.84 -10.50 28.98
CA ILE A 39 42.87 -11.32 29.63
C ILE A 39 44.26 -10.69 29.51
N ASN A 40 44.66 -10.22 28.32
CA ASN A 40 45.96 -9.58 28.12
C ASN A 40 46.08 -8.20 28.79
N GLU A 41 44.98 -7.45 28.91
CA GLU A 41 44.95 -6.11 29.52
C GLU A 41 44.99 -6.18 31.06
N VAL A 42 44.40 -7.22 31.66
CA VAL A 42 44.37 -7.44 33.12
C VAL A 42 45.55 -8.29 33.62
N LEU A 43 45.92 -9.36 32.91
CA LEU A 43 46.95 -10.32 33.33
C LEU A 43 48.30 -10.12 32.63
N GLY A 44 48.35 -9.25 31.62
CA GLY A 44 49.52 -9.02 30.77
C GLY A 44 49.64 -10.05 29.63
N PRO A 45 50.41 -9.75 28.56
CA PRO A 45 50.59 -10.66 27.44
C PRO A 45 51.19 -12.00 27.88
N GLU A 46 50.58 -13.12 27.45
CA GLU A 46 51.12 -14.46 27.68
C GLU A 46 52.55 -14.57 27.14
N ARG A 47 53.51 -14.67 28.06
CA ARG A 47 54.92 -14.91 27.73
C ARG A 47 55.28 -16.32 28.20
N TYR A 48 55.80 -17.13 27.27
CA TYR A 48 56.35 -18.45 27.53
C TYR A 48 57.33 -18.37 28.73
N GLY A 49 56.96 -18.98 29.86
CA GLY A 49 57.80 -19.02 31.07
C GLY A 49 57.11 -18.66 32.39
N ARG A 50 55.84 -18.24 32.41
CA ARG A 50 55.12 -18.04 33.68
C ARG A 50 54.77 -19.39 34.31
N VAL A 51 55.44 -19.71 35.41
CA VAL A 51 55.24 -20.93 36.20
C VAL A 51 53.78 -20.98 36.68
N ARG A 52 53.04 -22.00 36.24
CA ARG A 52 51.81 -22.40 36.92
C ARG A 52 52.25 -22.93 38.28
N PHE A 53 52.15 -22.12 39.33
CA PHE A 53 52.54 -22.54 40.66
C PHE A 53 51.63 -23.69 41.11
N GLN A 54 52.19 -24.90 41.15
CA GLN A 54 51.60 -26.05 41.84
C GLN A 54 51.82 -25.82 43.34
N GLY A 55 50.96 -25.01 43.97
CA GLY A 55 51.10 -24.69 45.38
C GLY A 55 50.14 -23.60 45.85
N PHE A 56 49.19 -24.00 46.68
CA PHE A 56 48.38 -23.22 47.65
C PHE A 56 48.47 -21.67 47.53
N GLY A 57 47.88 -21.13 46.48
CA GLY A 57 47.60 -19.72 46.27
C GLY A 57 46.21 -19.58 45.68
N VAL A 58 45.54 -18.45 45.94
CA VAL A 58 44.18 -18.15 45.45
C VAL A 58 44.05 -18.49 43.97
N THR A 59 43.37 -19.59 43.67
CA THR A 59 42.78 -19.80 42.34
C THR A 59 41.85 -18.63 42.07
N LEU A 60 41.80 -18.13 40.84
CA LEU A 60 40.90 -17.05 40.41
C LEU A 60 39.44 -17.27 40.88
N THR A 61 39.04 -18.54 41.07
CA THR A 61 37.78 -19.00 41.68
C THR A 61 37.52 -18.52 43.11
N GLN A 62 38.55 -18.34 43.94
CA GLN A 62 38.41 -17.95 45.35
C GLN A 62 38.37 -16.44 45.55
N TYR A 63 39.03 -15.65 44.69
CA TYR A 63 38.99 -14.18 44.79
C TYR A 63 37.63 -13.60 44.35
N PHE A 64 36.95 -14.29 43.43
CA PHE A 64 35.59 -13.97 42.99
C PHE A 64 34.51 -14.88 43.64
N GLY A 65 34.86 -15.63 44.69
CA GLY A 65 34.04 -16.69 45.26
C GLY A 65 32.99 -16.26 46.30
N SER A 66 32.90 -14.98 46.67
CA SER A 66 32.07 -14.54 47.82
C SER A 66 31.24 -13.28 47.56
N GLY A 67 30.60 -13.19 46.39
CA GLY A 67 29.62 -12.13 46.09
C GLY A 67 28.47 -12.56 45.17
N SER A 68 28.46 -13.79 44.67
CA SER A 68 27.54 -14.20 43.60
C SER A 68 26.12 -14.57 44.04
N GLN A 69 25.73 -14.27 45.29
CA GLN A 69 24.35 -14.44 45.78
C GLN A 69 23.62 -13.11 45.94
N GLN A 70 23.69 -12.21 44.96
CA GLN A 70 22.68 -11.14 44.89
C GLN A 70 22.42 -10.53 43.51
N TYR A 71 22.70 -11.27 42.44
CA TYR A 71 22.01 -11.01 41.17
C TYR A 71 21.89 -12.33 40.40
N MET A 72 20.91 -13.14 40.80
CA MET A 72 20.22 -13.95 39.82
C MET A 72 19.16 -13.00 39.23
N PRO A 73 19.36 -12.40 38.05
CA PRO A 73 18.19 -11.96 37.32
C PRO A 73 17.42 -13.26 37.10
N SER A 74 16.20 -13.38 37.63
CA SER A 74 15.38 -14.56 37.37
C SER A 74 15.53 -14.91 35.89
N GLY A 75 16.05 -16.09 35.55
CA GLY A 75 16.39 -16.48 34.17
C GLY A 75 15.18 -16.58 33.23
N SER A 76 14.05 -16.06 33.69
CA SER A 76 12.78 -15.89 33.01
C SER A 76 12.43 -14.41 32.78
N GLN A 77 13.06 -13.45 33.45
CA GLN A 77 12.67 -12.03 33.43
C GLN A 77 13.11 -11.33 32.12
N PRO A 78 14.37 -11.43 31.67
CA PRO A 78 14.76 -10.98 30.32
C PRO A 78 13.99 -11.71 29.21
N GLN A 79 13.75 -13.01 29.38
CA GLN A 79 13.07 -13.85 28.40
C GLN A 79 11.57 -13.53 28.28
N ALA A 80 10.89 -13.26 29.39
CA ALA A 80 9.49 -12.85 29.40
C ALA A 80 9.31 -11.45 28.78
N GLU A 81 10.27 -10.55 28.98
CA GLU A 81 10.24 -9.21 28.39
C GLU A 81 10.53 -9.24 26.89
N VAL A 82 11.48 -10.06 26.45
CA VAL A 82 11.70 -10.35 25.02
C VAL A 82 10.44 -10.97 24.38
N GLN A 83 9.76 -11.89 25.07
CA GLN A 83 8.53 -12.50 24.55
C GLN A 83 7.40 -11.47 24.45
N ARG A 84 7.22 -10.63 25.47
CA ARG A 84 6.22 -9.55 25.46
C ARG A 84 6.46 -8.56 24.32
N LEU A 85 7.73 -8.21 24.05
CA LEU A 85 8.08 -7.35 22.91
C LEU A 85 7.80 -8.04 21.58
N ARG A 86 8.05 -9.34 21.45
CA ARG A 86 7.69 -10.11 20.25
C ARG A 86 6.19 -10.11 20.02
N ASP A 87 5.39 -10.32 21.06
CA ASP A 87 3.94 -10.31 20.96
C ASP A 87 3.43 -8.91 20.58
N GLN A 88 4.03 -7.85 21.13
CA GLN A 88 3.70 -6.47 20.78
C GLN A 88 4.05 -6.15 19.33
N ILE A 89 5.21 -6.59 18.84
CA ILE A 89 5.62 -6.42 17.43
C ILE A 89 4.66 -7.19 16.51
N ALA A 90 4.28 -8.41 16.86
CA ALA A 90 3.33 -9.21 16.10
C ALA A 90 1.95 -8.55 16.05
N GLN A 91 1.47 -8.00 17.17
CA GLN A 91 0.22 -7.25 17.21
C GLN A 91 0.28 -5.98 16.34
N MET A 92 1.40 -5.24 16.40
CA MET A 92 1.59 -4.04 15.59
C MET A 92 1.66 -4.36 14.09
N GLN A 93 2.31 -5.47 13.71
CA GLN A 93 2.32 -5.96 12.34
C GLN A 93 0.93 -6.38 11.88
N ALA A 94 0.16 -7.09 12.71
CA ALA A 94 -1.21 -7.49 12.38
C ALA A 94 -2.10 -6.27 12.14
N ASN A 95 -2.08 -5.28 13.03
CA ASN A 95 -2.84 -4.04 12.87
C ASN A 95 -2.44 -3.27 11.60
N MET A 96 -1.14 -3.22 11.29
CA MET A 96 -0.66 -2.54 10.08
C MET A 96 -1.10 -3.26 8.81
N VAL A 97 -1.05 -4.59 8.80
CA VAL A 97 -1.54 -5.39 7.67
C VAL A 97 -3.04 -5.20 7.50
N GLU A 98 -3.80 -5.25 8.59
CA GLU A 98 -5.24 -5.03 8.57
C GLU A 98 -5.58 -3.64 8.01
N GLN A 99 -4.94 -2.58 8.50
CA GLN A 99 -5.11 -1.23 7.96
C GLN A 99 -4.77 -1.13 6.47
N ASN A 100 -3.70 -1.77 6.00
CA ASN A 100 -3.37 -1.82 4.57
C ASN A 100 -4.46 -2.54 3.77
N THR A 101 -5.00 -3.64 4.27
CA THR A 101 -6.11 -4.35 3.61
C THR A 101 -7.39 -3.52 3.58
N GLU A 102 -7.71 -2.79 4.64
CA GLU A 102 -8.86 -1.89 4.67
C GLU A 102 -8.74 -0.75 3.66
N VAL A 103 -7.56 -0.13 3.57
CA VAL A 103 -7.30 0.93 2.59
C VAL A 103 -7.42 0.40 1.17
N GLN A 104 -6.84 -0.78 0.89
CA GLN A 104 -6.93 -1.42 -0.41
C GLN A 104 -8.39 -1.73 -0.79
N ARG A 105 -9.16 -2.27 0.15
CA ARG A 105 -10.59 -2.55 -0.04
C ARG A 105 -11.38 -1.27 -0.33
N LYS A 106 -11.17 -0.20 0.44
CA LYS A 106 -11.85 1.10 0.22
C LYS A 106 -11.53 1.69 -1.14
N TYR A 107 -10.30 1.52 -1.61
CA TYR A 107 -9.90 1.98 -2.94
C TYR A 107 -10.65 1.22 -4.04
N GLU A 108 -10.74 -0.10 -3.94
CA GLU A 108 -11.48 -0.94 -4.90
C GLU A 108 -12.98 -0.62 -4.89
N GLU A 109 -13.56 -0.43 -3.71
CA GLU A 109 -14.97 -0.05 -3.55
C GLU A 109 -15.27 1.31 -4.19
N LEU A 110 -14.42 2.32 -3.95
CA LEU A 110 -14.55 3.64 -4.58
C LEU A 110 -14.44 3.55 -6.11
N GLN A 111 -13.52 2.74 -6.62
CA GLN A 111 -13.37 2.53 -8.05
C GLN A 111 -14.62 1.87 -8.67
N GLN A 112 -15.26 0.95 -7.96
CA GLN A 112 -16.52 0.34 -8.39
C GLN A 112 -17.68 1.34 -8.35
N GLN A 113 -17.79 2.16 -7.30
CA GLN A 113 -18.83 3.19 -7.19
C GLN A 113 -18.75 4.19 -8.35
N LEU A 114 -17.55 4.70 -8.67
CA LEU A 114 -17.38 5.63 -9.78
C LEU A 114 -17.74 4.99 -11.14
N ARG A 115 -17.43 3.71 -11.34
CA ARG A 115 -17.85 2.99 -12.56
C ARG A 115 -19.36 2.82 -12.63
N ALA A 116 -20.01 2.48 -11.52
CA ALA A 116 -21.46 2.34 -11.45
C ALA A 116 -22.16 3.69 -11.70
N GLU A 117 -21.70 4.76 -11.05
CA GLU A 117 -22.26 6.11 -11.23
C GLU A 117 -22.07 6.61 -12.67
N ALA A 118 -20.90 6.34 -13.29
CA ALA A 118 -20.67 6.68 -14.69
C ALA A 118 -21.63 5.92 -15.62
N ALA A 119 -21.85 4.63 -15.39
CA ALA A 119 -22.79 3.82 -16.17
C ALA A 119 -24.24 4.30 -15.98
N GLU A 120 -24.63 4.70 -14.78
CA GLU A 120 -25.96 5.28 -14.52
C GLU A 120 -26.13 6.63 -15.23
N ARG A 121 -25.10 7.50 -15.17
CA ARG A 121 -25.12 8.79 -15.89
C ARG A 121 -25.17 8.61 -17.41
N GLU A 122 -24.47 7.63 -17.95
CA GLU A 122 -24.52 7.30 -19.37
C GLU A 122 -25.91 6.78 -19.77
N ALA A 123 -26.48 5.86 -19.00
CA ALA A 123 -27.83 5.34 -19.25
C ALA A 123 -28.89 6.45 -19.19
N THR A 124 -28.81 7.35 -18.20
CA THR A 124 -29.74 8.48 -18.08
C THR A 124 -29.57 9.49 -19.22
N ALA A 125 -28.34 9.73 -19.69
CA ALA A 125 -28.08 10.56 -20.86
C ALA A 125 -28.66 9.93 -22.13
N ALA A 126 -28.45 8.64 -22.37
CA ALA A 126 -28.99 7.92 -23.52
C ALA A 126 -30.53 7.95 -23.56
N VAL A 127 -31.19 7.79 -22.40
CA VAL A 127 -32.65 7.90 -22.29
C VAL A 127 -33.12 9.32 -22.63
N ARG A 128 -32.42 10.37 -22.17
CA ARG A 128 -32.76 11.76 -22.49
C ARG A 128 -32.58 12.07 -23.97
N GLU A 129 -31.51 11.57 -24.59
CA GLU A 129 -31.25 11.74 -26.01
C GLU A 129 -32.33 11.03 -26.85
N ALA A 130 -32.65 9.78 -26.54
CA ALA A 130 -33.72 9.05 -27.21
C ALA A 130 -35.08 9.76 -27.08
N ALA A 131 -35.37 10.33 -25.90
CA ALA A 131 -36.59 11.12 -25.69
C ALA A 131 -36.61 12.42 -26.50
N ALA A 132 -35.46 13.09 -26.66
CA ALA A 132 -35.33 14.28 -27.50
C ALA A 132 -35.56 13.95 -28.98
N VAL A 133 -34.92 12.89 -29.49
CA VAL A 133 -35.09 12.41 -30.87
C VAL A 133 -36.56 12.04 -31.13
N ALA A 134 -37.21 11.35 -30.20
CA ALA A 134 -38.63 10.99 -30.33
C ALA A 134 -39.55 12.23 -30.39
N ARG A 135 -39.24 13.28 -29.61
CA ARG A 135 -39.99 14.55 -29.65
C ARG A 135 -39.79 15.29 -30.96
N GLU A 136 -38.57 15.35 -31.47
CA GLU A 136 -38.26 15.98 -32.75
C GLU A 136 -38.93 15.24 -33.91
N ALA A 137 -38.85 13.91 -33.94
CA ALA A 137 -39.54 13.09 -34.94
C ALA A 137 -41.05 13.31 -34.92
N LYS A 138 -41.66 13.42 -33.72
CA LYS A 138 -43.08 13.73 -33.59
C LYS A 138 -43.43 15.13 -34.10
N ALA A 139 -42.59 16.13 -33.81
CA ALA A 139 -42.78 17.49 -34.33
C ALA A 139 -42.67 17.52 -35.87
N ALA A 140 -41.68 16.84 -36.44
CA ALA A 140 -41.50 16.73 -37.88
C ALA A 140 -42.70 16.02 -38.56
N ALA A 141 -43.22 14.95 -37.96
CA ALA A 141 -44.40 14.25 -38.47
C ALA A 141 -45.64 15.15 -38.50
N MET A 142 -45.88 15.93 -37.43
CA MET A 142 -47.00 16.88 -37.38
C MET A 142 -46.84 18.00 -38.43
N ALA A 143 -45.63 18.51 -38.64
CA ALA A 143 -45.36 19.51 -39.67
C ALA A 143 -45.57 18.94 -41.08
N ALA A 144 -45.10 17.72 -41.36
CA ALA A 144 -45.31 17.06 -42.65
C ALA A 144 -46.79 16.80 -42.95
N GLU A 145 -47.59 16.43 -41.94
CA GLU A 145 -49.03 16.24 -42.10
C GLU A 145 -49.74 17.56 -42.43
N GLN A 146 -49.34 18.67 -41.79
CA GLN A 146 -49.87 20.00 -42.09
C GLN A 146 -49.53 20.45 -43.51
N SER A 147 -48.28 20.27 -43.94
CA SER A 147 -47.88 20.57 -45.33
C SER A 147 -48.71 19.78 -46.34
N ARG A 148 -48.93 18.47 -46.11
CA ARG A 148 -49.78 17.65 -46.99
C ARG A 148 -51.20 18.16 -47.09
N LYS A 149 -51.82 18.55 -45.97
CA LYS A 149 -53.18 19.14 -45.97
C LYS A 149 -53.23 20.43 -46.78
N TYR A 150 -52.19 21.26 -46.67
CA TYR A 150 -52.10 22.50 -47.44
C TYR A 150 -51.91 22.23 -48.94
N ASP A 151 -51.03 21.31 -49.31
CA ASP A 151 -50.80 20.92 -50.70
C ASP A 151 -52.08 20.35 -51.35
N GLU A 152 -52.83 19.52 -50.60
CA GLU A 152 -54.10 18.95 -51.04
C GLU A 152 -55.17 20.03 -51.25
N LEU A 153 -55.24 21.03 -50.36
CA LEU A 153 -56.14 22.18 -50.51
C LEU A 153 -55.78 23.03 -51.74
N GLN A 154 -54.48 23.23 -52.01
CA GLN A 154 -54.04 23.94 -53.22
C GLN A 154 -54.46 23.20 -54.50
N LEU A 155 -54.36 21.86 -54.51
CA LEU A 155 -54.77 21.04 -55.65
C LEU A 155 -56.28 21.16 -55.90
N GLN A 156 -57.11 21.13 -54.84
CA GLN A 156 -58.56 21.31 -54.95
C GLN A 156 -58.93 22.67 -55.53
N LEU A 157 -58.29 23.75 -55.06
CA LEU A 157 -58.52 25.11 -55.58
C LEU A 157 -58.15 25.21 -57.07
N GLN A 158 -57.06 24.57 -57.48
CA GLN A 158 -56.63 24.56 -58.88
C GLN A 158 -57.66 23.85 -59.78
N GLN A 159 -58.22 22.71 -59.32
CA GLN A 159 -59.27 21.99 -60.06
C GLN A 159 -60.53 22.84 -60.23
N ILE A 160 -60.99 23.51 -59.17
CA ILE A 160 -62.15 24.41 -59.23
C ILE A 160 -61.90 25.54 -60.24
N MET A 161 -60.71 26.16 -60.21
CA MET A 161 -60.36 27.23 -61.15
C MET A 161 -60.33 26.75 -62.61
N GLN A 162 -59.94 25.50 -62.88
CA GLN A 162 -60.01 24.93 -64.23
C GLN A 162 -61.46 24.70 -64.68
N MET A 163 -62.34 24.19 -63.80
CA MET A 163 -63.75 24.00 -64.13
C MET A 163 -64.43 25.33 -64.48
N PHE A 164 -64.16 26.42 -63.76
CA PHE A 164 -64.70 27.75 -64.07
C PHE A 164 -64.20 28.34 -65.39
N LYS A 165 -63.01 27.95 -65.88
CA LYS A 165 -62.48 28.43 -67.17
C LYS A 165 -63.06 27.69 -68.37
N GLN A 166 -63.65 26.51 -68.17
CA GLN A 166 -64.20 25.66 -69.22
C GLN A 166 -65.72 25.77 -69.36
N SER A 167 -66.38 26.49 -68.45
CA SER A 167 -67.82 26.76 -68.46
C SER A 167 -68.14 28.15 -68.98
#